data_AF-A0A9D0UDX0-F1
#
_entry.id   AF-A0A9D0UDX0-F1
#
_cell.length_a   1.000
_cell.length_b   1.000
_cell.length_c   1.000
_cell.angle_alpha   90.00
_cell.angle_beta   90.00
_cell.angle_gamma   90.00
#
_symmetry.space_group_name_H-M   'P 1'
#
loop_
_entity.id
_entity.type
_entity.pdbx_description
1 polymer ?
#
loop_
_entity_poly.entity_id
_entity_poly.type
_entity_poly.pdbx_seq_one_letter_code
_entity_poly.pdbx_strand_id
1 'polypeptide(L)'
;MMTKLLLCSDLDRTLLPNGSQEESPQARPLFRKLAQRPELTLAYVSGRDRGLLLEAMQTYDLPVPDYAIGDVGTTLYEIHNDEWRAWPAWEEEIAPDWAGYRHDELAALFEDIADLTPQEAEKQNTFKLSYYAPMEIDHEALLARMAARLKPRDIRASLIWSIDEARHTGLLDVLPRRATKYHAIRFLMAHKGFDTGNTVFAGDSGNDLPALTSGLQAVLVHNARQEVREEALRAVREKGIAQCLYLAHGNFLGMNGNYAAGVLEGLAHFEPETLRWLGATEDNPESVDSSSNKKQSKFAHSRGKKENNIDPPK
;
A
#
# COMPACT_ATOMS: atom_id res chain seq x y z
N MET A 1 -7.18 -4.86 27.67
CA MET A 1 -6.28 -3.91 26.96
C MET A 1 -7.04 -3.44 25.73
N MET A 2 -7.07 -2.14 25.44
CA MET A 2 -7.69 -1.67 24.18
C MET A 2 -6.87 -2.24 23.03
N THR A 3 -7.52 -2.91 22.07
CA THR A 3 -6.88 -3.34 20.83
C THR A 3 -6.41 -2.07 20.11
N LYS A 4 -5.11 -1.98 19.81
CA LYS A 4 -4.56 -0.88 19.00
C LYS A 4 -4.44 -1.37 17.58
N LEU A 5 -4.92 -0.58 16.62
CA LEU A 5 -4.92 -0.91 15.20
C LEU A 5 -4.15 0.18 14.44
N LEU A 6 -3.16 -0.21 13.64
CA LEU A 6 -2.47 0.68 12.71
C LEU A 6 -3.06 0.51 11.31
N LEU A 7 -3.64 1.59 10.77
CA LEU A 7 -4.02 1.66 9.36
C LEU A 7 -3.01 2.51 8.61
N CYS A 8 -2.21 1.87 7.76
CA CYS A 8 -1.33 2.51 6.81
C CYS A 8 -2.04 2.58 5.45
N SER A 9 -2.15 3.75 4.84
CA SER A 9 -2.78 3.88 3.52
C SER A 9 -1.95 4.74 2.60
N ASP A 10 -1.78 4.28 1.37
CA ASP A 10 -1.48 5.17 0.27
C ASP A 10 -2.63 6.19 0.06
N LEU A 11 -2.34 7.27 -0.66
CA LEU A 11 -3.29 8.35 -0.92
C LEU A 11 -3.81 8.31 -2.35
N ASP A 12 -2.96 8.57 -3.33
CA ASP A 12 -3.36 8.75 -4.73
C ASP A 12 -3.99 7.48 -5.28
N ARG A 13 -5.23 7.58 -5.77
CA ARG A 13 -6.04 6.43 -6.21
C ARG A 13 -6.24 5.34 -5.15
N THR A 14 -5.91 5.58 -3.87
CA THR A 14 -6.19 4.67 -2.75
C THR A 14 -7.19 5.26 -1.76
N LEU A 15 -6.91 6.42 -1.16
CA LEU A 15 -7.92 7.20 -0.41
C LEU A 15 -8.49 8.33 -1.27
N LEU A 16 -7.69 8.88 -2.17
CA LEU A 16 -8.03 10.00 -3.01
C LEU A 16 -8.73 9.52 -4.29
N PRO A 17 -9.94 10.02 -4.59
CA PRO A 17 -10.63 9.71 -5.84
C PRO A 17 -10.14 10.58 -6.98
N ASN A 18 -8.83 10.57 -7.22
CA ASN A 18 -8.17 11.28 -8.32
C ASN A 18 -7.82 10.36 -9.50
N GLY A 19 -8.50 9.21 -9.60
CA GLY A 19 -8.53 8.34 -10.77
C GLY A 19 -9.78 8.54 -11.62
N SER A 20 -9.99 7.65 -12.60
CA SER A 20 -11.17 7.70 -13.49
C SER A 20 -12.41 7.04 -12.90
N GLN A 21 -12.26 6.21 -11.86
CA GLN A 21 -13.37 5.53 -11.19
C GLN A 21 -14.09 6.49 -10.24
N GLU A 22 -15.37 6.24 -9.97
CA GLU A 22 -16.15 7.01 -9.02
C GLU A 22 -15.95 6.53 -7.57
N GLU A 23 -15.99 7.47 -6.62
CA GLU A 23 -16.05 7.18 -5.19
C GLU A 23 -17.49 7.00 -4.72
N SER A 24 -17.72 6.05 -3.82
CA SER A 24 -19.01 5.94 -3.13
C SER A 24 -19.23 7.16 -2.22
N PRO A 25 -20.38 7.86 -2.29
CA PRO A 25 -20.60 9.12 -1.55
C PRO A 25 -20.39 9.04 -0.04
N GLN A 26 -20.60 7.86 0.55
CA GLN A 26 -20.45 7.61 1.99
C GLN A 26 -19.04 7.18 2.42
N ALA A 27 -18.13 6.92 1.48
CA ALA A 27 -16.79 6.41 1.79
C ALA A 27 -15.97 7.38 2.66
N ARG A 28 -15.80 8.64 2.23
CA ARG A 28 -15.08 9.66 3.01
C ARG A 28 -15.72 9.97 4.36
N PRO A 29 -17.05 10.19 4.48
CA PRO A 29 -17.70 10.36 5.78
C PRO A 29 -17.45 9.20 6.74
N LEU A 30 -17.51 7.96 6.26
CA LEU A 30 -17.23 6.76 7.07
C LEU A 30 -15.76 6.67 7.45
N PHE A 31 -14.85 6.98 6.53
CA PHE A 31 -13.41 7.01 6.80
C PHE A 31 -13.06 8.04 7.88
N ARG A 32 -13.64 9.25 7.82
CA ARG A 32 -13.47 10.27 8.87
C ARG A 32 -13.99 9.78 10.22
N LYS A 33 -15.15 9.12 10.25
CA LYS A 33 -15.71 8.54 11.48
C LYS A 33 -14.80 7.45 12.07
N LEU A 34 -14.23 6.60 11.21
CA LEU A 34 -13.27 5.57 11.60
C LEU A 34 -12.00 6.19 12.17
N ALA A 35 -11.45 7.23 11.53
CA ALA A 35 -10.22 7.89 11.95
C ALA A 35 -10.33 8.61 13.31
N GLN A 36 -11.54 8.87 13.79
CA GLN A 36 -11.77 9.47 15.13
C GLN A 36 -11.71 8.44 16.27
N ARG A 37 -11.55 7.15 15.96
CA ARG A 37 -11.50 6.09 16.97
C ARG A 37 -10.18 6.13 17.74
N PRO A 38 -10.19 6.17 19.09
CA PRO A 38 -8.96 6.18 19.88
C PRO A 38 -8.16 4.86 19.77
N GLU A 39 -8.80 3.79 19.30
CA GLU A 39 -8.16 2.51 19.02
C GLU A 39 -7.36 2.51 17.70
N LEU A 40 -7.69 3.41 16.78
CA LEU A 40 -7.06 3.51 15.47
C LEU A 40 -5.88 4.50 15.51
N THR A 41 -4.74 4.07 15.01
CA THR A 41 -3.62 4.92 14.61
C THR A 41 -3.60 4.99 13.09
N LEU A 42 -3.71 6.19 12.53
CA LEU A 42 -3.73 6.42 11.10
C LEU A 42 -2.35 6.87 10.60
N ALA A 43 -1.86 6.22 9.54
CA ALA A 43 -0.64 6.60 8.86
C ALA A 43 -0.87 6.77 7.35
N TYR A 44 -0.54 7.93 6.80
CA TYR A 44 -0.48 8.12 5.34
C TYR A 44 0.88 7.70 4.81
N VAL A 45 0.90 6.96 3.69
CA VAL A 45 2.11 6.37 3.10
C VAL A 45 2.17 6.72 1.61
N SER A 46 2.68 7.90 1.30
CA SER A 46 2.56 8.53 -0.02
C SER A 46 3.91 8.89 -0.65
N GLY A 47 3.91 9.03 -1.98
CA GLY A 47 5.00 9.67 -2.71
C GLY A 47 5.03 11.20 -2.57
N ARG A 48 3.95 11.80 -2.05
CA ARG A 48 3.80 13.24 -1.84
C ARG A 48 4.79 13.76 -0.79
N ASP A 49 5.30 14.96 -1.04
CA ASP A 49 6.00 15.76 -0.03
C ASP A 49 5.00 16.30 1.02
N ARG A 50 5.52 16.87 2.11
CA ARG A 50 4.69 17.43 3.19
C ARG A 50 3.67 18.47 2.70
N GLY A 51 4.05 19.34 1.76
CA GLY A 51 3.16 20.37 1.24
C GLY A 51 1.97 19.76 0.50
N LEU A 52 2.25 18.80 -0.39
CA LEU A 52 1.24 18.07 -1.15
C LEU A 52 0.37 17.15 -0.30
N LEU A 53 0.88 16.65 0.84
CA LEU A 53 0.09 15.93 1.83
C LEU A 53 -0.93 16.86 2.49
N LEU A 54 -0.49 18.02 2.96
CA LEU A 54 -1.37 19.02 3.57
C LEU A 54 -2.43 19.54 2.59
N GLU A 55 -2.03 19.81 1.35
CA GLU A 55 -2.96 20.21 0.27
C GLU A 55 -4.00 19.12 -0.01
N ALA A 56 -3.58 17.86 -0.11
CA ALA A 56 -4.51 16.75 -0.31
C ALA A 56 -5.49 16.62 0.86
N MET A 57 -5.02 16.76 2.10
CA MET A 57 -5.90 16.70 3.28
C MET A 57 -6.98 17.78 3.24
N GLN A 58 -6.61 19.01 2.91
CA GLN A 58 -7.56 20.11 2.77
C GLN A 58 -8.51 19.91 1.59
N THR A 59 -7.99 19.52 0.43
CA THR A 59 -8.76 19.39 -0.81
C THR A 59 -9.79 18.27 -0.75
N TYR A 60 -9.43 17.15 -0.12
CA TYR A 60 -10.26 15.95 -0.09
C TYR A 60 -11.02 15.76 1.22
N ASP A 61 -10.89 16.69 2.19
CA ASP A 61 -11.50 16.60 3.52
C ASP A 61 -11.08 15.32 4.25
N LEU A 62 -9.76 15.04 4.26
CA LEU A 62 -9.20 13.89 4.96
C LEU A 62 -8.90 14.22 6.42
N PRO A 63 -9.02 13.22 7.33
CA PRO A 63 -8.62 13.39 8.72
C PRO A 63 -7.11 13.65 8.85
N VAL A 64 -6.73 14.32 9.93
CA VAL A 64 -5.31 14.44 10.29
C VAL A 64 -4.81 13.07 10.75
N PRO A 65 -3.74 12.52 10.13
CA PRO A 65 -3.20 11.23 10.55
C PRO A 65 -2.29 11.41 11.77
N ASP A 66 -2.02 10.32 12.50
CA ASP A 66 -1.02 10.31 13.58
C ASP A 66 0.41 10.29 13.01
N TYR A 67 0.59 9.68 11.83
CA TYR A 67 1.88 9.60 11.15
C TYR A 67 1.73 9.86 9.65
N ALA A 68 2.80 10.35 9.04
CA ALA A 68 2.88 10.47 7.59
C ALA A 68 4.27 10.06 7.10
N ILE A 69 4.29 9.07 6.22
CA ILE A 69 5.44 8.67 5.43
C ILE A 69 5.31 9.35 4.08
N GLY A 70 6.20 10.29 3.80
CA GLY A 70 6.20 11.10 2.59
C GLY A 70 7.41 10.81 1.70
N ASP A 71 7.51 11.55 0.60
CA ASP A 71 8.68 11.55 -0.29
C ASP A 71 9.15 10.15 -0.68
N VAL A 72 8.18 9.27 -1.00
CA VAL A 72 8.41 7.88 -1.43
C VAL A 72 9.09 7.03 -0.34
N GLY A 73 8.92 7.41 0.94
CA GLY A 73 9.51 6.72 2.08
C GLY A 73 10.81 7.33 2.59
N THR A 74 11.23 8.49 2.10
CA THR A 74 12.44 9.16 2.62
C THR A 74 12.16 10.06 3.82
N THR A 75 10.90 10.46 4.04
CA THR A 75 10.49 11.24 5.21
C THR A 75 9.45 10.49 6.03
N LEU A 76 9.50 10.68 7.35
CA LEU A 76 8.52 10.15 8.29
C LEU A 76 8.23 11.22 9.35
N TYR A 77 6.96 11.57 9.49
CA TYR A 77 6.47 12.57 10.43
C TYR A 77 5.62 11.91 11.50
N GLU A 78 5.82 12.33 12.75
CA GLU A 78 4.86 12.17 13.84
C GLU A 78 4.05 13.46 13.95
N ILE A 79 2.72 13.31 14.07
CA ILE A 79 1.78 14.43 14.03
C ILE A 79 1.01 14.46 15.34
N HIS A 80 1.09 15.58 16.04
CA HIS A 80 0.37 15.79 17.30
C HIS A 80 -0.14 17.23 17.39
N ASN A 81 -1.44 17.42 17.65
CA ASN A 81 -2.09 18.73 17.67
C ASN A 81 -1.76 19.58 16.42
N ASP A 82 -1.90 18.98 15.23
CA ASP A 82 -1.58 19.58 13.93
C ASP A 82 -0.10 19.97 13.71
N GLU A 83 0.78 19.64 14.66
CA GLU A 83 2.22 19.86 14.54
C GLU A 83 2.90 18.65 13.89
N TRP A 84 3.47 18.87 12.71
CA TRP A 84 4.22 17.86 11.97
C TRP A 84 5.69 17.89 12.38
N ARG A 85 6.14 16.84 13.06
CA ARG A 85 7.53 16.68 13.51
C ARG A 85 8.19 15.58 12.70
N ALA A 86 9.22 15.94 11.93
CA ALA A 86 10.07 14.94 11.29
C ALA A 86 10.66 14.03 12.38
N TRP A 87 10.76 12.74 12.10
CA TRP A 87 11.23 11.75 13.05
C TRP A 87 12.70 11.41 12.77
N PRO A 88 13.67 11.97 13.52
CA PRO A 88 15.09 11.87 13.16
C PRO A 88 15.63 10.44 13.15
N ALA A 89 15.08 9.57 14.01
CA ALA A 89 15.45 8.16 14.04
C ALA A 89 15.16 7.43 12.71
N TRP A 90 14.20 7.88 11.90
CA TRP A 90 13.97 7.33 10.56
C TRP A 90 15.08 7.74 9.59
N GLU A 91 15.51 9.00 9.65
CA GLU A 91 16.65 9.49 8.87
C GLU A 91 17.93 8.74 9.22
N GLU A 92 18.18 8.50 10.50
CA GLU A 92 19.31 7.68 10.99
C GLU A 92 19.25 6.22 10.50
N GLU A 93 18.05 5.65 10.36
CA GLU A 93 17.85 4.28 9.87
C GLU A 93 18.21 4.13 8.38
N ILE A 94 17.94 5.15 7.56
CA ILE A 94 18.20 5.11 6.11
C ILE A 94 19.54 5.72 5.70
N ALA A 95 20.12 6.62 6.50
CA ALA A 95 21.38 7.29 6.21
C ALA A 95 22.57 6.35 5.88
N PRO A 96 22.74 5.17 6.52
CA PRO A 96 23.84 4.26 6.21
C PRO A 96 23.85 3.72 4.78
N ASP A 97 22.74 3.84 4.04
CA ASP A 97 22.70 3.45 2.62
C ASP A 97 23.44 4.45 1.72
N TRP A 98 23.61 5.69 2.18
CA TRP A 98 24.37 6.71 1.46
C TRP A 98 25.86 6.71 1.78
N ALA A 99 26.34 5.78 2.61
CA ALA A 99 27.76 5.62 2.94
C ALA A 99 28.43 6.91 3.46
N GLY A 100 27.67 7.77 4.13
CA GLY A 100 28.14 9.06 4.67
C GLY A 100 28.17 10.22 3.68
N TYR A 101 27.81 10.00 2.42
CA TYR A 101 27.68 11.05 1.41
C TYR A 101 26.45 11.92 1.67
N ARG A 102 26.58 13.22 1.45
CA ARG A 102 25.50 14.21 1.49
C ARG A 102 24.83 14.34 0.13
N HIS A 103 23.62 14.89 0.13
CA HIS A 103 22.83 15.14 -1.08
C HIS A 103 23.64 15.81 -2.20
N ASP A 104 24.37 16.89 -1.88
CA ASP A 104 25.18 17.64 -2.85
C ASP A 104 26.35 16.82 -3.41
N GLU A 105 26.97 15.98 -2.59
CA GLU A 105 28.07 15.11 -3.01
C GLU A 105 27.57 13.97 -3.92
N LEU A 106 26.37 13.42 -3.66
CA LEU A 106 25.71 12.48 -4.55
C LEU A 106 25.29 13.14 -5.86
N ALA A 107 24.76 14.36 -5.82
CA ALA A 107 24.34 15.10 -7.00
C ALA A 107 25.52 15.32 -7.97
N ALA A 108 26.69 15.67 -7.42
CA ALA A 108 27.92 15.84 -8.18
C ALA A 108 28.38 14.56 -8.91
N LEU A 109 27.94 13.37 -8.47
CA LEU A 109 28.23 12.11 -9.19
C LEU A 109 27.47 11.99 -10.51
N PHE A 110 26.44 12.80 -10.73
CA PHE A 110 25.57 12.73 -11.90
C PHE A 110 25.59 14.00 -12.77
N GLU A 111 26.30 15.05 -12.35
CA GLU A 111 26.30 16.36 -12.98
C GLU A 111 26.75 16.35 -14.46
N ASP A 112 27.67 15.45 -14.83
CA ASP A 112 28.17 15.30 -16.20
C ASP A 112 27.27 14.41 -17.09
N ILE A 113 26.14 13.91 -16.57
CA ILE A 113 25.14 13.22 -17.38
C ILE A 113 24.23 14.26 -18.04
N ALA A 114 24.50 14.55 -19.31
CA ALA A 114 23.76 15.55 -20.09
C ALA A 114 22.24 15.30 -20.17
N ASP A 115 21.81 14.04 -20.02
CA ASP A 115 20.40 13.65 -20.10
C ASP A 115 19.62 13.91 -18.79
N LEU A 116 20.29 14.25 -17.69
CA LEU A 116 19.67 14.47 -16.39
C LEU A 116 19.58 15.96 -16.10
N THR A 117 18.38 16.44 -15.79
CA THR A 117 18.15 17.81 -15.30
C THR A 117 17.55 17.73 -13.90
N PRO A 118 18.14 18.38 -12.87
CA PRO A 118 17.55 18.40 -11.54
C PRO A 118 16.12 18.95 -11.56
N GLN A 119 15.21 18.31 -10.83
CA GLN A 119 13.87 18.85 -10.57
C GLN A 119 13.94 20.04 -9.60
N GLU A 120 12.82 20.74 -9.46
CA GLU A 120 12.64 21.90 -8.57
C GLU A 120 13.08 21.60 -7.12
N ALA A 121 13.48 22.64 -6.38
CA ALA A 121 14.06 22.48 -5.03
C ALA A 121 13.11 21.77 -4.06
N GLU A 122 11.80 21.95 -4.24
CA GLU A 122 10.74 21.31 -3.44
C GLU A 122 10.63 19.80 -3.69
N LYS A 123 11.22 19.29 -4.79
CA LYS A 123 11.30 17.86 -5.09
C LYS A 123 12.57 17.19 -4.56
N GLN A 124 13.51 17.99 -4.08
CA GLN A 124 14.74 17.54 -3.46
C GLN A 124 14.57 17.46 -1.94
N ASN A 125 15.22 16.49 -1.29
CA ASN A 125 15.38 16.50 0.15
C ASN A 125 16.69 15.85 0.58
N THR A 126 16.97 15.81 1.88
CA THR A 126 18.21 15.25 2.44
C THR A 126 18.51 13.84 1.94
N PHE A 127 17.50 13.01 1.68
CA PHE A 127 17.62 11.61 1.25
C PHE A 127 16.95 11.34 -0.12
N LYS A 128 16.75 12.36 -0.95
CA LYS A 128 16.11 12.23 -2.25
C LYS A 128 16.74 13.17 -3.27
N LEU A 129 17.23 12.61 -4.37
CA LEU A 129 17.59 13.37 -5.56
C LEU A 129 16.61 13.06 -6.68
N SER A 130 15.94 14.08 -7.20
CA SER A 130 14.96 13.94 -8.28
C SER A 130 15.44 14.63 -9.55
N TYR A 131 15.33 13.94 -10.68
CA TYR A 131 15.73 14.43 -12.00
C TYR A 131 14.61 14.26 -13.02
N TYR A 132 14.60 15.14 -14.02
CA TYR A 132 13.96 14.94 -15.30
C TYR A 132 14.94 14.29 -16.27
N ALA A 133 14.41 13.47 -17.19
CA ALA A 133 15.14 12.90 -18.31
C ALA A 133 14.22 12.80 -19.55
N PRO A 134 14.78 12.70 -20.77
CA PRO A 134 13.98 12.47 -21.97
C PRO A 134 13.14 11.20 -21.84
N MET A 135 11.84 11.27 -22.17
CA MET A 135 10.92 10.13 -22.03
C MET A 135 11.35 8.91 -22.86
N GLU A 136 11.88 9.15 -24.07
CA GLU A 136 12.30 8.11 -25.02
C GLU A 136 13.75 7.63 -24.80
N ILE A 137 14.39 8.03 -23.70
CA ILE A 137 15.74 7.57 -23.40
C ILE A 137 15.75 6.07 -23.13
N ASP A 138 16.86 5.41 -23.47
CA ASP A 138 17.17 4.08 -22.93
C ASP A 138 17.41 4.20 -21.42
N HIS A 139 16.32 4.15 -20.65
CA HIS A 139 16.34 4.32 -19.22
C HIS A 139 17.11 3.17 -18.55
N GLU A 140 17.08 1.95 -19.08
CA GLU A 140 17.88 0.84 -18.54
C GLU A 140 19.38 1.14 -18.62
N ALA A 141 19.84 1.64 -19.77
CA ALA A 141 21.23 2.06 -19.94
C ALA A 141 21.60 3.25 -19.04
N LEU A 142 20.71 4.24 -18.89
CA LEU A 142 20.89 5.38 -17.99
C LEU A 142 21.03 4.92 -16.54
N LEU A 143 20.11 4.08 -16.06
CA LEU A 143 20.11 3.53 -14.71
C LEU A 143 21.36 2.69 -14.45
N ALA A 144 21.79 1.88 -15.41
CA ALA A 144 23.04 1.11 -15.32
C ALA A 144 24.27 2.03 -15.21
N ARG A 145 24.31 3.11 -16.00
CA ARG A 145 25.38 4.13 -15.93
C ARG A 145 25.43 4.81 -14.57
N MET A 146 24.27 5.20 -14.02
CA MET A 146 24.19 5.81 -12.69
C MET A 146 24.62 4.82 -11.60
N ALA A 147 24.14 3.58 -11.63
CA ALA A 147 24.49 2.53 -10.69
C ALA A 147 26.00 2.23 -10.70
N ALA A 148 26.66 2.27 -11.86
CA ALA A 148 28.10 2.10 -12.00
C ALA A 148 28.92 3.19 -11.29
N ARG A 149 28.36 4.39 -11.08
CA ARG A 149 29.02 5.48 -10.33
C ARG A 149 28.84 5.37 -8.82
N LEU A 150 27.72 4.79 -8.39
CA LEU A 150 27.42 4.56 -6.98
C LEU A 150 28.21 3.38 -6.40
N LYS A 151 28.30 2.28 -7.16
CA LYS A 151 28.89 1.01 -6.68
C LYS A 151 30.31 1.13 -6.12
N PRO A 152 31.28 1.85 -6.72
CA PRO A 152 32.64 1.98 -6.19
C PRO A 152 32.72 2.73 -4.85
N ARG A 153 31.65 3.45 -4.47
CA ARG A 153 31.55 4.26 -3.26
C ARG A 153 30.73 3.57 -2.16
N ASP A 154 30.33 2.31 -2.39
CA ASP A 154 29.44 1.52 -1.51
C ASP A 154 28.09 2.20 -1.21
N ILE A 155 27.66 3.12 -2.11
CA ILE A 155 26.36 3.76 -2.00
C ILE A 155 25.29 2.77 -2.46
N ARG A 156 24.37 2.47 -1.56
CA ARG A 156 23.23 1.57 -1.78
C ARG A 156 22.00 2.42 -2.07
N ALA A 157 21.79 2.76 -3.34
CA ALA A 157 20.60 3.51 -3.75
C ALA A 157 19.59 2.63 -4.50
N SER A 158 18.32 2.99 -4.37
CA SER A 158 17.26 2.64 -5.32
C SER A 158 17.19 3.75 -6.36
N LEU A 159 17.25 3.37 -7.64
CA LEU A 159 17.02 4.29 -8.75
C LEU A 159 15.62 3.98 -9.30
N ILE A 160 14.68 4.90 -9.11
CA ILE A 160 13.28 4.72 -9.48
C ILE A 160 13.00 5.52 -10.73
N TRP A 161 12.60 4.84 -11.80
CA TRP A 161 12.14 5.46 -13.04
C TRP A 161 10.61 5.47 -13.11
N SER A 162 10.04 6.58 -13.54
CA SER A 162 8.62 6.69 -13.86
C SER A 162 8.42 7.71 -14.99
N ILE A 163 7.20 7.79 -15.51
CA ILE A 163 6.85 8.68 -16.62
C ILE A 163 5.75 9.64 -16.16
N ASP A 164 5.94 10.93 -16.40
CA ASP A 164 4.86 11.92 -16.35
C ASP A 164 4.25 12.03 -17.75
N GLU A 165 3.12 11.35 -17.95
CA GLU A 165 2.41 11.34 -19.23
C GLU A 165 1.88 12.73 -19.63
N ALA A 166 1.52 13.58 -18.66
CA ALA A 166 1.00 14.91 -18.96
C ALA A 166 2.11 15.81 -19.51
N ARG A 167 3.30 15.74 -18.90
CA ARG A 167 4.48 16.53 -19.30
C ARG A 167 5.34 15.86 -20.36
N HIS A 168 5.03 14.63 -20.75
CA HIS A 168 5.81 13.82 -21.70
C HIS A 168 7.30 13.76 -21.32
N THR A 169 7.59 13.50 -20.05
CA THR A 169 8.96 13.47 -19.51
C THR A 169 9.19 12.26 -18.61
N GLY A 170 10.44 11.78 -18.58
CA GLY A 170 10.88 10.79 -17.63
C GLY A 170 11.22 11.43 -16.28
N LEU A 171 10.81 10.78 -15.21
CA LEU A 171 11.12 11.15 -13.84
C LEU A 171 12.05 10.09 -13.25
N LEU A 172 13.11 10.54 -12.60
CA LEU A 172 14.07 9.66 -11.94
C LEU A 172 14.32 10.11 -10.50
N ASP A 173 14.12 9.20 -9.55
CA ASP A 173 14.47 9.41 -8.15
C ASP A 173 15.65 8.52 -7.73
N VAL A 174 16.60 9.11 -7.00
CA VAL A 174 17.69 8.42 -6.31
C VAL A 174 17.41 8.48 -4.82
N LEU A 175 17.15 7.31 -4.23
CA LEU A 175 16.73 7.17 -2.83
C LEU A 175 17.67 6.19 -2.11
N PRO A 176 17.88 6.28 -0.79
CA PRO A 176 18.42 5.18 -0.01
C PRO A 176 17.70 3.88 -0.33
N ARG A 177 18.42 2.76 -0.51
CA ARG A 177 17.82 1.48 -0.88
C ARG A 177 16.75 1.01 0.12
N ARG A 178 16.90 1.34 1.40
CA ARG A 178 15.99 1.06 2.51
C ARG A 178 14.84 2.04 2.62
N ALA A 179 14.90 3.22 1.99
CA ALA A 179 13.83 4.21 2.01
C ALA A 179 12.66 3.75 1.11
N THR A 180 11.90 2.78 1.61
CA THR A 180 10.73 2.22 0.95
C THR A 180 9.51 2.39 1.84
N LYS A 181 8.32 2.49 1.24
CA LYS A 181 7.04 2.50 1.96
C LYS A 181 6.97 1.37 3.00
N TYR A 182 7.31 0.15 2.59
CA TYR A 182 7.27 -1.03 3.46
C TYR A 182 8.26 -0.93 4.65
N HIS A 183 9.52 -0.53 4.41
CA HIS A 183 10.49 -0.41 5.51
C HIS A 183 10.10 0.68 6.50
N ALA A 184 9.56 1.80 6.01
CA ALA A 184 9.04 2.88 6.85
C ALA A 184 7.86 2.42 7.73
N ILE A 185 6.93 1.64 7.15
CA ILE A 185 5.84 1.00 7.92
C ILE A 185 6.41 0.08 9.00
N ARG A 186 7.37 -0.79 8.66
CA ARG A 186 8.00 -1.70 9.63
C ARG A 186 8.75 -0.97 10.74
N PHE A 187 9.41 0.13 10.41
CA PHE A 187 10.07 1.02 11.36
C PHE A 187 9.05 1.62 12.34
N LEU A 188 7.94 2.17 11.83
CA LEU A 188 6.85 2.71 12.63
C LEU A 188 6.26 1.64 13.57
N MET A 189 5.97 0.46 13.03
CA MET A 189 5.45 -0.67 13.80
C MET A 189 6.36 -1.01 14.98
N ALA A 190 7.66 -1.18 14.72
CA ALA A 190 8.64 -1.53 15.75
C ALA A 190 8.73 -0.48 16.86
N HIS A 191 8.70 0.81 16.52
CA HIS A 191 8.83 1.90 17.48
C HIS A 191 7.56 2.17 18.28
N LYS A 192 6.38 1.84 17.74
CA LYS A 192 5.08 2.10 18.38
C LYS A 192 4.39 0.86 18.93
N GLY A 193 5.02 -0.31 18.79
CA GLY A 193 4.54 -1.57 19.35
C GLY A 193 3.39 -2.18 18.58
N PHE A 194 3.37 -2.01 17.25
CA PHE A 194 2.46 -2.74 16.36
C PHE A 194 3.14 -3.99 15.80
N ASP A 195 2.33 -5.01 15.51
CA ASP A 195 2.73 -6.23 14.84
C ASP A 195 1.90 -6.44 13.56
N THR A 196 2.16 -7.52 12.85
CA THR A 196 1.49 -7.81 11.57
C THR A 196 0.01 -8.16 11.74
N GLY A 197 -0.42 -8.54 12.94
CA GLY A 197 -1.79 -8.92 13.26
C GLY A 197 -2.70 -7.74 13.52
N ASN A 198 -2.15 -6.58 13.87
CA ASN A 198 -2.88 -5.34 14.12
C ASN A 198 -2.40 -4.16 13.24
N THR A 199 -1.87 -4.48 12.05
CA THR A 199 -1.44 -3.50 11.06
C THR A 199 -2.02 -3.86 9.70
N VAL A 200 -2.84 -2.97 9.16
CA VAL A 200 -3.40 -3.08 7.81
C VAL A 200 -2.77 -2.04 6.91
N PHE A 201 -2.27 -2.46 5.75
CA PHE A 201 -1.82 -1.57 4.68
C PHE A 201 -2.84 -1.53 3.54
N ALA A 202 -3.09 -0.36 2.96
CA ALA A 202 -3.92 -0.21 1.76
C ALA A 202 -3.17 0.52 0.64
N GLY A 203 -3.33 0.04 -0.60
CA GLY A 203 -2.71 0.62 -1.80
C GLY A 203 -3.47 0.28 -3.08
N ASP A 204 -2.99 0.79 -4.22
CA ASP A 204 -3.64 0.62 -5.53
C ASP A 204 -2.69 0.20 -6.68
N SER A 205 -1.40 0.48 -6.56
CA SER A 205 -0.50 0.52 -7.72
C SER A 205 0.85 -0.18 -7.49
N GLY A 206 1.71 -0.16 -8.52
CA GLY A 206 2.96 -0.91 -8.55
C GLY A 206 3.96 -0.51 -7.45
N ASN A 207 3.96 0.76 -7.04
CA ASN A 207 4.82 1.25 -5.96
C ASN A 207 4.43 0.68 -4.58
N ASP A 208 3.20 0.16 -4.46
CA ASP A 208 2.66 -0.45 -3.24
C ASP A 208 2.89 -1.97 -3.19
N LEU A 209 3.21 -2.61 -4.31
CA LEU A 209 3.44 -4.06 -4.41
C LEU A 209 4.41 -4.62 -3.36
N PRO A 210 5.53 -3.95 -3.02
CA PRO A 210 6.40 -4.42 -1.95
C PRO A 210 5.68 -4.53 -0.60
N ALA A 211 4.78 -3.60 -0.27
CA ALA A 211 4.00 -3.63 0.96
C ALA A 211 2.82 -4.61 0.86
N LEU A 212 2.09 -4.61 -0.26
CA LEU A 212 0.95 -5.50 -0.53
C LEU A 212 1.34 -6.99 -0.49
N THR A 213 2.59 -7.32 -0.82
CA THR A 213 3.08 -8.70 -0.92
C THR A 213 4.08 -9.06 0.18
N SER A 214 4.12 -8.26 1.26
CA SER A 214 5.10 -8.39 2.34
C SER A 214 4.74 -9.39 3.45
N GLY A 215 3.47 -9.78 3.54
CA GLY A 215 2.92 -10.54 4.66
C GLY A 215 2.23 -9.68 5.73
N LEU A 216 2.23 -8.34 5.57
CA LEU A 216 1.24 -7.49 6.25
C LEU A 216 -0.16 -7.87 5.78
N GLN A 217 -1.16 -7.67 6.66
CA GLN A 217 -2.54 -7.58 6.20
C GLN A 217 -2.64 -6.41 5.22
N ALA A 218 -3.04 -6.69 3.99
CA ALA A 218 -2.91 -5.78 2.87
C ALA A 218 -4.22 -5.74 2.08
N VAL A 219 -4.63 -4.54 1.71
CA VAL A 219 -5.85 -4.26 0.94
C VAL A 219 -5.43 -3.66 -0.39
N LEU A 220 -5.83 -4.32 -1.48
CA LEU A 220 -5.77 -3.73 -2.82
C LEU A 220 -7.16 -3.22 -3.19
N VAL A 221 -7.30 -1.90 -3.34
CA VAL A 221 -8.60 -1.25 -3.58
C VAL A 221 -9.19 -1.61 -4.94
N HIS A 222 -10.51 -1.50 -5.09
CA HIS A 222 -11.21 -2.00 -6.28
C HIS A 222 -10.89 -1.22 -7.57
N ASN A 223 -10.37 0.00 -7.49
CA ASN A 223 -9.93 0.75 -8.66
C ASN A 223 -8.46 0.47 -9.05
N ALA A 224 -7.78 -0.47 -8.39
CA ALA A 224 -6.44 -0.93 -8.77
C ALA A 224 -6.46 -1.53 -10.18
N ARG A 225 -5.40 -1.25 -10.95
CA ARG A 225 -5.25 -1.75 -12.33
C ARG A 225 -5.15 -3.29 -12.34
N GLN A 226 -5.61 -3.90 -13.43
CA GLN A 226 -5.67 -5.36 -13.53
C GLN A 226 -4.28 -6.01 -13.44
N GLU A 227 -3.26 -5.38 -14.02
CA GLU A 227 -1.90 -5.88 -14.01
C GLU A 227 -1.35 -5.95 -12.57
N VAL A 228 -1.63 -4.91 -11.77
CA VAL A 228 -1.22 -4.85 -10.35
C VAL A 228 -1.92 -5.92 -9.52
N ARG A 229 -3.21 -6.15 -9.76
CA ARG A 229 -3.98 -7.23 -9.09
C ARG A 229 -3.38 -8.60 -9.38
N GLU A 230 -3.09 -8.88 -10.65
CA GLU A 230 -2.52 -10.16 -11.09
C GLU A 230 -1.12 -10.38 -10.52
N GLU A 231 -0.29 -9.33 -10.53
CA GLU A 231 1.05 -9.36 -9.96
C GLU A 231 1.03 -9.58 -8.44
N ALA A 232 0.22 -8.83 -7.70
CA ALA A 232 0.07 -8.97 -6.26
C ALA A 232 -0.37 -10.39 -5.90
N LEU A 233 -1.41 -10.91 -6.57
CA LEU A 233 -1.91 -12.27 -6.37
C LEU A 233 -0.86 -13.34 -6.68
N ARG A 234 -0.09 -13.18 -7.76
CA ARG A 234 1.00 -14.09 -8.11
C ARG A 234 2.05 -14.12 -7.00
N ALA A 235 2.52 -12.95 -6.58
CA ALA A 235 3.57 -12.80 -5.58
C ALA A 235 3.16 -13.38 -4.20
N VAL A 236 1.93 -13.14 -3.73
CA VAL A 236 1.48 -13.70 -2.44
C VAL A 236 1.26 -15.22 -2.50
N ARG A 237 0.86 -15.77 -3.65
CA ARG A 237 0.72 -17.21 -3.84
C ARG A 237 2.08 -17.91 -3.85
N GLU A 238 3.05 -17.36 -4.56
CA GLU A 238 4.42 -17.89 -4.61
C GLU A 238 5.06 -17.90 -3.20
N LYS A 239 4.75 -16.90 -2.38
CA LYS A 239 5.23 -16.79 -0.99
C LYS A 239 4.39 -17.59 0.02
N GLY A 240 3.25 -18.17 -0.36
CA GLY A 240 2.37 -18.89 0.56
C GLY A 240 1.65 -18.02 1.60
N ILE A 241 1.41 -16.75 1.28
CA ILE A 241 0.81 -15.74 2.18
C ILE A 241 -0.45 -15.10 1.57
N ALA A 242 -1.18 -15.83 0.73
CA ALA A 242 -2.37 -15.32 0.04
C ALA A 242 -3.45 -14.80 1.00
N GLN A 243 -3.53 -15.35 2.22
CA GLN A 243 -4.43 -14.90 3.28
C GLN A 243 -4.15 -13.49 3.80
N CYS A 244 -2.95 -12.94 3.53
CA CYS A 244 -2.57 -11.60 3.94
C CYS A 244 -3.05 -10.53 2.95
N LEU A 245 -3.53 -10.90 1.76
CA LEU A 245 -3.97 -9.95 0.73
C LEU A 245 -5.48 -10.06 0.52
N TYR A 246 -6.18 -8.96 0.74
CA TYR A 246 -7.58 -8.80 0.43
C TYR A 246 -7.75 -7.92 -0.81
N LEU A 247 -8.53 -8.40 -1.78
CA LEU A 247 -8.91 -7.64 -2.96
C LEU A 247 -10.31 -7.08 -2.76
N ALA A 248 -10.42 -5.75 -2.64
CA ALA A 248 -11.72 -5.11 -2.52
C ALA A 248 -12.55 -5.37 -3.78
N HIS A 249 -13.80 -5.76 -3.56
CA HIS A 249 -14.76 -6.12 -4.59
C HIS A 249 -16.06 -5.31 -4.51
N GLY A 250 -16.24 -4.49 -3.48
CA GLY A 250 -17.45 -3.71 -3.26
C GLY A 250 -18.58 -4.51 -2.59
N ASN A 251 -19.78 -3.95 -2.62
CA ASN A 251 -20.97 -4.37 -1.85
C ASN A 251 -20.83 -4.23 -0.33
N PHE A 252 -19.69 -3.76 0.18
CA PHE A 252 -19.50 -3.46 1.57
C PHE A 252 -20.27 -2.20 1.98
N LEU A 253 -21.26 -2.35 2.86
CA LEU A 253 -22.20 -1.29 3.24
C LEU A 253 -22.88 -0.63 2.02
N GLY A 254 -23.03 -1.36 0.91
CA GLY A 254 -23.55 -0.84 -0.36
C GLY A 254 -22.59 0.06 -1.15
N MET A 255 -21.29 0.06 -0.82
CA MET A 255 -20.25 0.81 -1.56
C MET A 255 -19.60 -0.02 -2.67
N ASN A 256 -18.96 0.66 -3.62
CA ASN A 256 -18.34 0.06 -4.81
C ASN A 256 -16.91 -0.48 -4.61
N GLY A 257 -16.34 -0.39 -3.40
CA GLY A 257 -14.99 -0.87 -3.10
C GLY A 257 -13.85 -0.02 -3.69
N ASN A 258 -14.15 1.09 -4.37
CA ASN A 258 -13.14 2.00 -4.91
C ASN A 258 -12.65 2.96 -3.83
N TYR A 259 -11.38 3.33 -3.92
CA TYR A 259 -10.72 4.29 -3.06
C TYR A 259 -10.97 3.98 -1.56
N ALA A 260 -11.38 4.99 -0.78
CA ALA A 260 -11.69 4.85 0.64
C ALA A 260 -12.74 3.74 0.93
N ALA A 261 -13.65 3.43 0.00
CA ALA A 261 -14.59 2.32 0.20
C ALA A 261 -13.87 0.97 0.26
N GLY A 262 -12.86 0.77 -0.60
CA GLY A 262 -12.04 -0.44 -0.60
C GLY A 262 -11.17 -0.54 0.65
N VAL A 263 -10.63 0.59 1.12
CA VAL A 263 -9.89 0.65 2.39
C VAL A 263 -10.77 0.21 3.56
N LEU A 264 -12.00 0.74 3.65
CA LEU A 264 -12.95 0.39 4.70
C LEU A 264 -13.38 -1.09 4.64
N GLU A 265 -13.66 -1.59 3.44
CA GLU A 265 -14.03 -2.98 3.19
C GLU A 265 -12.92 -3.95 3.62
N GLY A 266 -11.69 -3.68 3.17
CA GLY A 266 -10.55 -4.52 3.53
C GLY A 266 -10.13 -4.41 5.00
N LEU A 267 -10.26 -3.23 5.61
CA LEU A 267 -10.05 -3.09 7.05
C LEU A 267 -11.07 -3.93 7.84
N ALA A 268 -12.35 -3.90 7.47
CA ALA A 268 -13.37 -4.71 8.11
C ALA A 268 -13.19 -6.22 7.88
N HIS A 269 -12.57 -6.62 6.78
CA HIS A 269 -12.20 -8.01 6.53
C HIS A 269 -11.15 -8.51 7.54
N PHE A 270 -10.08 -7.75 7.76
CA PHE A 270 -9.00 -8.15 8.68
C PHE A 270 -9.32 -7.88 10.15
N GLU A 271 -10.07 -6.81 10.41
CA GLU A 271 -10.45 -6.35 11.75
C GLU A 271 -11.97 -6.18 11.85
N PRO A 272 -12.72 -7.29 12.03
CA PRO A 272 -14.19 -7.26 12.05
C PRO A 272 -14.80 -6.37 13.12
N GLU A 273 -14.06 -6.01 14.18
CA GLU A 273 -14.55 -5.06 15.19
C GLU A 273 -14.81 -3.67 14.63
N THR A 274 -14.14 -3.30 13.53
CA THR A 274 -14.31 -2.00 12.87
C THR A 274 -15.71 -1.82 12.28
N LEU A 275 -16.44 -2.91 11.97
CA LEU A 275 -17.86 -2.85 11.58
C LEU A 275 -18.71 -2.11 12.61
N ARG A 276 -18.48 -2.38 13.90
CA ARG A 276 -19.20 -1.73 15.00
C ARG A 276 -18.84 -0.25 15.09
N TRP A 277 -17.59 0.13 14.77
CA TRP A 277 -17.16 1.53 14.74
C TRP A 277 -17.83 2.31 13.60
N LEU A 278 -18.05 1.65 12.46
CA LEU A 278 -18.76 2.23 11.31
C LEU A 278 -20.26 2.36 11.57
N GLY A 279 -20.80 1.68 12.57
CA GLY A 279 -22.23 1.71 12.93
C GLY A 279 -23.05 0.65 12.21
N ALA A 280 -22.42 -0.37 11.65
CA ALA A 280 -23.10 -1.57 11.21
C ALA A 280 -23.39 -2.44 12.44
N THR A 281 -24.68 -2.66 12.74
CA THR A 281 -25.11 -3.66 13.73
C THR A 281 -25.17 -5.04 13.06
N GLU A 282 -25.01 -6.11 13.84
CA GLU A 282 -25.10 -7.51 13.38
C GLU A 282 -26.48 -7.90 12.81
N ASP A 283 -27.45 -6.97 12.78
CA ASP A 283 -28.85 -7.19 12.37
C ASP A 283 -29.11 -6.98 10.87
N ASN A 284 -28.09 -7.07 10.00
CA ASN A 284 -28.30 -7.11 8.55
C ASN A 284 -27.92 -8.50 7.97
N PRO A 285 -28.82 -9.49 8.03
CA PRO A 285 -28.52 -10.89 7.71
C PRO A 285 -28.33 -11.18 6.21
N GLU A 286 -28.28 -10.18 5.32
CA GLU A 286 -28.13 -10.42 3.86
C GLU A 286 -26.70 -10.37 3.32
N SER A 287 -25.66 -10.28 4.17
CA SER A 287 -24.27 -10.18 3.67
C SER A 287 -23.31 -11.32 4.03
N VAL A 288 -23.80 -12.44 4.55
CA VAL A 288 -22.98 -13.65 4.76
C VAL A 288 -23.69 -14.86 4.15
N ASP A 289 -23.58 -15.04 2.83
CA ASP A 289 -23.96 -16.32 2.23
C ASP A 289 -22.87 -17.36 2.50
N SER A 290 -23.04 -18.04 3.62
CA SER A 290 -22.38 -19.29 3.94
C SER A 290 -23.25 -20.47 3.48
N SER A 291 -23.41 -20.72 2.17
CA SER A 291 -24.04 -21.97 1.72
C SER A 291 -23.77 -22.41 0.27
N SER A 292 -22.62 -23.03 0.01
CA SER A 292 -22.58 -24.14 -0.97
C SER A 292 -21.40 -25.08 -0.76
N ASN A 293 -21.36 -25.73 0.42
CA ASN A 293 -20.69 -27.02 0.52
C ASN A 293 -21.43 -27.94 1.51
N LYS A 294 -22.53 -28.56 1.05
CA LYS A 294 -23.12 -29.81 1.58
C LYS A 294 -24.41 -30.21 0.83
N LYS A 295 -24.25 -30.99 -0.24
CA LYS A 295 -25.19 -32.06 -0.63
C LYS A 295 -24.33 -33.28 -0.99
N GLN A 296 -23.92 -34.09 0.01
CA GLN A 296 -24.48 -35.44 0.25
C GLN A 296 -24.91 -36.13 -1.05
N SER A 297 -24.10 -37.04 -1.60
CA SER A 297 -24.06 -38.46 -1.20
C SER A 297 -25.40 -38.96 -0.66
N LYS A 298 -26.32 -39.38 -1.55
CA LYS A 298 -27.40 -40.34 -1.27
C LYS A 298 -28.08 -40.71 -2.59
N PHE A 299 -27.46 -41.64 -3.32
CA PHE A 299 -28.14 -42.49 -4.30
C PHE A 299 -28.12 -43.92 -3.74
N ALA A 300 -29.26 -44.37 -3.23
CA ALA A 300 -29.65 -45.78 -3.07
C ALA A 300 -31.15 -45.79 -2.75
N HIS A 301 -31.99 -46.02 -3.76
CA HIS A 301 -32.60 -47.32 -4.05
C HIS A 301 -33.60 -47.77 -2.99
N SER A 302 -34.88 -47.68 -3.34
CA SER A 302 -35.96 -48.39 -2.64
C SER A 302 -36.59 -49.43 -3.58
N ARG A 303 -36.72 -50.63 -3.03
CA ARG A 303 -37.70 -51.71 -3.30
C ARG A 303 -37.18 -52.96 -4.01
N GLY A 304 -37.35 -54.08 -3.28
CA GLY A 304 -37.76 -55.35 -3.87
C GLY A 304 -36.95 -56.56 -3.42
N LYS A 305 -37.46 -57.29 -2.43
CA LYS A 305 -37.05 -58.66 -2.06
C LYS A 305 -37.16 -59.63 -3.24
N LYS A 306 -36.21 -60.57 -3.36
CA LYS A 306 -36.34 -62.04 -3.56
C LYS A 306 -34.98 -62.61 -3.99
N GLU A 307 -34.31 -63.35 -3.11
CA GLU A 307 -34.20 -64.83 -3.10
C GLU A 307 -33.12 -65.40 -4.04
N ASN A 308 -32.11 -66.01 -3.40
CA ASN A 308 -31.46 -67.28 -3.72
C ASN A 308 -30.60 -67.45 -5.00
N ASN A 309 -29.27 -67.52 -4.72
CA ASN A 309 -28.43 -68.72 -4.81
C ASN A 309 -27.62 -69.00 -6.11
N ILE A 310 -26.38 -69.48 -5.88
CA ILE A 310 -25.48 -70.31 -6.73
C ILE A 310 -24.39 -69.58 -7.59
N ASP A 311 -23.20 -69.46 -6.99
CA ASP A 311 -21.86 -70.00 -7.38
C ASP A 311 -21.13 -69.63 -8.73
N PRO A 312 -19.79 -69.84 -8.85
CA PRO A 312 -18.82 -68.79 -9.20
C PRO A 312 -18.15 -68.94 -10.59
N PRO A 313 -17.35 -67.95 -11.06
CA PRO A 313 -16.74 -68.00 -12.38
C PRO A 313 -15.32 -68.59 -12.39
N LYS A 314 -14.95 -69.15 -13.55
CA LYS A 314 -13.58 -69.17 -14.06
C LYS A 314 -13.31 -67.90 -14.86
#